data_AF-A0A0V0HIC5-F1
#
_entry.id   AF-A0A0V0HIC5-F1
#
_cell.length_a   1.000
_cell.length_b   1.000
_cell.length_c   1.000
_cell.angle_alpha   90.00
_cell.angle_beta   90.00
_cell.angle_gamma   90.00
#
_symmetry.space_group_name_H-M   'P 1'
#
loop_
_entity.id
_entity.type
_entity.pdbx_description
1 polymer ?
#
loop_
_entity_poly.entity_id
_entity_poly.type
_entity_poly.pdbx_seq_one_letter_code
_entity_poly.pdbx_strand_id
1 'polypeptide(L)' 'MEGSIVRRVIPSDNSCLFNAVGYVMDRDRNKAPELRQVIAGTVASDPEKYSDAFLGKSNKEYCDWILNPEKWGGMSYRLF' A
#
# COMPACT_ATOMS: atom_id res chain seq x y z
N MET A 1 27.28 -21.44 2.24
CA MET A 1 26.93 -20.22 1.49
C MET A 1 26.56 -19.16 2.52
N GLU A 2 27.35 -18.09 2.64
CA GLU A 2 26.96 -16.93 3.43
C GLU A 2 25.99 -16.09 2.60
N GLY A 3 24.78 -15.89 3.12
CA GLY A 3 23.82 -14.96 2.52
C GLY A 3 24.20 -13.53 2.88
N SER A 4 24.14 -12.62 1.91
CA SER A 4 24.28 -11.18 2.15
C SER A 4 22.92 -10.48 2.01
N ILE A 5 22.65 -9.54 2.91
CA ILE A 5 21.48 -8.67 2.83
C ILE A 5 21.95 -7.35 2.23
N VAL A 6 21.32 -6.94 1.13
CA VAL A 6 21.65 -5.68 0.44
C VAL A 6 20.51 -4.69 0.60
N ARG A 7 20.76 -3.59 1.30
CA ARG A 7 19.82 -2.47 1.41
C ARG A 7 19.74 -1.70 0.10
N ARG A 8 18.53 -1.35 -0.33
CA ARG A 8 18.28 -0.48 -1.49
C ARG A 8 17.50 0.73 -1.04
N VAL A 9 18.00 1.93 -1.37
CA VAL A 9 17.38 3.19 -0.95
C VAL A 9 16.19 3.50 -1.85
N ILE A 10 15.03 3.72 -1.23
CA ILE A 10 13.80 4.25 -1.84
C ILE A 10 13.58 5.67 -1.28
N PRO A 11 13.11 6.63 -2.08
CA PRO A 11 12.79 7.97 -1.60
C PRO A 11 11.85 7.93 -0.38
N SER A 12 12.10 8.79 0.59
CA SER A 12 11.28 8.92 1.81
C SER A 12 10.05 9.77 1.53
N ASP A 13 9.13 9.25 0.75
CA ASP A 13 7.83 9.87 0.47
C ASP A 13 6.66 9.03 1.02
N ASN A 14 5.44 9.54 0.84
CA ASN A 14 4.20 8.90 1.30
C ASN A 14 3.87 7.61 0.53
N SER A 15 4.68 7.27 -0.45
CA SER A 15 4.54 6.13 -1.34
C SER A 15 5.70 5.12 -1.23
N CYS A 16 6.62 5.34 -0.28
CA CYS A 16 7.86 4.57 -0.14
C CYS A 16 7.61 3.06 0.02
N LEU A 17 6.55 2.63 0.71
CA LEU A 17 6.19 1.22 0.83
C LEU A 17 5.86 0.60 -0.53
N PHE A 18 4.97 1.23 -1.29
CA PHE A 18 4.55 0.73 -2.59
C PHE A 18 5.72 0.70 -3.56
N ASN A 19 6.56 1.73 -3.55
CA ASN A 19 7.76 1.81 -4.39
C ASN A 19 8.82 0.78 -3.97
N ALA A 20 8.93 0.43 -2.68
CA ALA A 20 9.80 -0.64 -2.22
C ALA A 20 9.32 -2.02 -2.72
N VAL A 21 8.02 -2.29 -2.64
CA VAL A 21 7.42 -3.53 -3.17
C VAL A 21 7.61 -3.61 -4.69
N GLY A 22 7.29 -2.54 -5.41
CA GLY A 22 7.53 -2.45 -6.86
C GLY A 22 8.98 -2.70 -7.25
N TYR A 23 9.93 -2.22 -6.44
CA TYR A 23 11.35 -2.43 -6.72
C TYR A 23 11.77 -3.90 -6.55
N VAL A 24 11.18 -4.62 -5.61
CA VAL A 24 11.48 -6.05 -5.41
C VAL A 24 10.87 -6.90 -6.53
N MET A 25 9.65 -6.55 -6.98
CA MET A 25 8.92 -7.30 -8.01
C MET A 25 9.44 -6.99 -9.42
N ASP A 26 9.47 -5.71 -9.79
CA ASP A 26 9.64 -5.26 -11.17
C ASP A 26 10.93 -4.46 -11.39
N ARG A 27 11.75 -4.26 -10.34
CA ARG A 27 12.87 -3.31 -10.33
C ARG A 27 12.46 -1.85 -10.60
N ASP A 28 11.16 -1.55 -10.50
CA ASP A 28 10.59 -0.23 -10.71
C ASP A 28 10.27 0.47 -9.38
N ARG A 29 10.68 1.73 -9.26
CA ARG A 29 10.52 2.54 -8.06
C ARG A 29 9.35 3.52 -8.14
N ASN A 30 8.53 3.44 -9.18
CA ASN A 30 7.40 4.33 -9.43
C ASN A 30 6.06 3.59 -9.50
N LYS A 31 5.95 2.46 -8.79
CA LYS A 31 4.79 1.56 -8.83
C LYS A 31 3.65 1.97 -7.89
N ALA A 32 3.82 3.01 -7.09
CA ALA A 32 2.83 3.42 -6.12
C ALA A 32 1.42 3.70 -6.70
N PRO A 33 1.26 4.43 -7.83
CA PRO A 33 -0.07 4.68 -8.36
C PRO A 33 -0.79 3.39 -8.79
N GLU A 34 -0.08 2.48 -9.47
CA GLU A 34 -0.61 1.20 -9.92
C GLU A 34 -1.03 0.32 -8.74
N LEU A 35 -0.15 0.18 -7.74
CA LEU A 35 -0.43 -0.65 -6.57
C LEU A 35 -1.60 -0.11 -5.74
N ARG A 36 -1.74 1.22 -5.62
CA ARG A 36 -2.91 1.83 -4.95
C ARG A 36 -4.22 1.51 -5.67
N GLN A 37 -4.22 1.50 -7.00
CA GLN A 37 -5.40 1.11 -7.79
C GLN A 37 -5.76 -0.36 -7.58
N VAL A 38 -4.77 -1.26 -7.57
CA VAL A 38 -4.99 -2.69 -7.29
C VAL A 38 -5.59 -2.89 -5.90
N ILE A 39 -5.08 -2.19 -4.89
CA ILE A 39 -5.60 -2.28 -3.51
C ILE A 39 -7.03 -1.76 -3.45
N ALA A 40 -7.32 -0.59 -4.03
CA ALA A 40 -8.67 -0.03 -4.06
C ALA A 40 -9.66 -0.98 -4.76
N GLY A 41 -9.27 -1.55 -5.91
CA GLY A 41 -10.09 -2.54 -6.61
C GLY A 41 -10.33 -3.80 -5.80
N THR A 42 -9.30 -4.31 -5.12
CA THR A 42 -9.41 -5.49 -4.25
C THR A 42 -10.35 -5.23 -3.08
N VAL A 43 -10.20 -4.09 -2.41
CA VAL A 43 -11.05 -3.70 -1.28
C VAL A 43 -12.50 -3.50 -1.71
N ALA A 44 -12.73 -2.86 -2.85
CA ALA A 44 -14.08 -2.65 -3.39
C ALA A 44 -14.75 -3.96 -3.85
N SER A 45 -13.96 -4.98 -4.23
CA SER A 45 -14.50 -6.25 -4.73
C SER A 45 -15.10 -7.16 -3.65
N ASP A 46 -14.74 -6.96 -2.38
CA ASP A 46 -15.20 -7.80 -1.27
C ASP A 46 -15.51 -6.95 -0.01
N PRO A 47 -16.63 -6.21 -0.01
CA PRO A 47 -16.99 -5.35 1.12
C PRO A 47 -17.33 -6.11 2.41
N GLU A 48 -17.67 -7.40 2.33
CA GLU A 48 -17.92 -8.22 3.51
C GLU A 48 -16.62 -8.51 4.27
N LYS A 49 -15.58 -8.94 3.54
CA LYS A 49 -14.24 -9.12 4.11
C LYS A 49 -13.61 -7.80 4.52
N TYR A 50 -13.70 -6.79 3.65
CA TYR A 50 -13.18 -5.45 3.88
C TYR A 50 -14.28 -4.53 4.42
N SER A 51 -14.86 -4.95 5.53
CA SER A 51 -15.93 -4.24 6.23
C SER A 51 -15.41 -3.05 7.04
N ASP A 52 -16.32 -2.21 7.49
CA ASP A 52 -16.02 -1.03 8.30
C ASP A 52 -15.23 -1.36 9.57
N ALA A 53 -15.50 -2.53 10.18
CA ALA A 53 -14.78 -3.01 11.35
C ALA A 53 -13.33 -3.40 11.02
N PHE A 54 -13.09 -3.97 9.83
CA PHE A 54 -11.77 -4.34 9.37
C PHE A 54 -10.93 -3.11 8.97
N LEU A 55 -11.55 -2.15 8.28
CA LEU A 55 -10.87 -0.97 7.73
C LEU A 55 -10.81 0.21 8.71
N GLY A 56 -11.63 0.21 9.77
CA GLY A 56 -11.79 1.34 10.70
C GLY A 56 -12.51 2.55 10.10
N LYS A 57 -13.11 2.39 8.92
CA LYS A 57 -13.91 3.36 8.15
C LYS A 57 -14.68 2.64 7.06
N SER A 58 -15.63 3.32 6.41
CA SER A 58 -16.37 2.67 5.33
C SER A 58 -15.45 2.23 4.19
N ASN A 59 -15.82 1.12 3.54
CA ASN A 59 -15.10 0.58 2.39
C ASN A 59 -14.84 1.66 1.31
N LYS A 60 -15.87 2.46 1.00
CA LYS A 60 -15.75 3.58 0.07
C LYS A 60 -14.74 4.63 0.52
N GLU A 61 -14.82 5.08 1.78
CA GLU A 61 -13.85 6.05 2.30
C GLU A 61 -12.42 5.51 2.30
N TYR A 62 -12.24 4.20 2.52
CA TYR A 62 -10.92 3.59 2.45
C TYR A 62 -10.39 3.62 1.02
N CYS A 63 -11.21 3.29 0.02
CA CYS A 63 -10.83 3.36 -1.39
C CYS A 63 -10.43 4.78 -1.79
N ASP A 64 -11.21 5.79 -1.39
CA ASP A 64 -10.89 7.20 -1.66
C ASP A 64 -9.60 7.63 -0.93
N TRP A 65 -9.34 7.09 0.27
CA TRP A 65 -8.14 7.36 1.06
C TRP A 65 -6.87 6.74 0.46
N ILE A 66 -6.91 5.45 0.07
CA ILE A 66 -5.71 4.73 -0.41
C ILE A 66 -5.24 5.26 -1.77
N LEU A 67 -6.15 5.78 -2.59
CA LEU A 67 -5.86 6.38 -3.87
C LEU A 67 -5.17 7.75 -3.76
N ASN A 68 -5.25 8.42 -2.59
CA ASN A 68 -4.60 9.70 -2.40
C ASN A 68 -3.07 9.51 -2.22
N PRO A 69 -2.22 10.08 -3.10
CA PRO A 69 -0.77 9.91 -3.06
C PRO A 69 -0.12 10.53 -1.82
N GLU A 70 -0.79 11.46 -1.14
CA GLU A 70 -0.33 12.05 0.11
C GLU A 70 -0.58 11.13 1.32
N LYS A 71 -1.37 10.06 1.19
CA LYS A 71 -1.59 9.10 2.27
C LYS A 71 -0.51 8.05 2.29
N TRP A 72 0.05 7.83 3.47
CA TRP A 72 1.14 6.87 3.68
C TRP A 72 0.63 5.46 3.46
N GLY A 73 1.33 4.69 2.62
CA GLY A 73 0.97 3.30 2.30
C GLY A 73 1.12 2.29 3.43
N GLY A 74 1.60 2.71 4.60
CA GLY A 74 1.79 1.84 5.75
C GLY A 74 0.50 1.50 6.48
N MET A 75 0.63 0.66 7.51
CA MET A 75 -0.43 0.33 8.45
C MET A 75 -0.99 1.63 9.03
N SER A 76 -2.23 1.97 8.68
CA SER A 76 -2.94 3.10 9.24
C SER A 76 -2.99 2.92 10.76
N TYR A 77 -2.69 3.98 11.52
CA TYR A 77 -2.42 4.05 12.96
C TYR A 77 -3.55 3.60 13.91
N ARG A 78 -4.38 2.60 13.56
CA ARG A 78 -5.54 2.18 14.37
C ARG A 78 -5.79 0.67 14.41
N LEU A 79 -4.77 -0.14 14.23
CA LEU A 79 -4.85 -1.61 14.43
C LEU A 79 -3.95 -2.14 15.56
N PHE A 80 -3.56 -1.28 16.50
CA PHE A 80 -3.14 -1.65 17.85
C PHE A 80 -3.64 -0.60 18.84
#